data_AF-A0A1Y2IMH3-F1
#
_entry.id   AF-A0A1Y2IMH3-F1
#
_cell.length_a   1.000
_cell.length_b   1.000
_cell.length_c   1.000
_cell.angle_alpha   90.00
_cell.angle_beta   90.00
_cell.angle_gamma   90.00
#
_symmetry.space_group_name_H-M   'P 1'
#
loop_
_entity.id
_entity.type
_entity.pdbx_description
1 polymer ?
#
loop_
_entity_poly.entity_id
_entity_poly.type
_entity_poly.pdbx_seq_one_letter_code
_entity_poly.pdbx_strand_id
1 'polypeptide(L)'
;MTNAVIESRVNGYISSSAQIVPRPSSLPSGTSPEMHALSETTEQVRVVPKPSSKAPGVFNHYIRPEDEKEFQRMKAFMRSLMTERLDIKHTWSCQDSRIRDRLIKDVLHRYPVFRKYQDAWPIGLYGRMHFKGLRYKKHRVLKTSRARALEGCSDTLRPVPNWRSSRLQARGVHTDTRREAPAGSGGSLSKCPHARSATVAVSSKVYDDIVSRDARQPELIPPSGFYEG
;
A
#
# COMPACT_ATOMS: atom_id res chain seq x y z
N MET A 1 -28.60 35.45 2.64
CA MET A 1 -27.48 35.10 1.75
C MET A 1 -27.89 33.85 0.99
N THR A 2 -28.19 34.01 -0.29
CA THR A 2 -28.94 33.08 -1.15
C THR A 2 -28.03 32.05 -1.80
N ASN A 3 -28.35 30.77 -1.62
CA ASN A 3 -27.66 29.65 -2.26
C ASN A 3 -28.06 29.59 -3.75
N ALA A 4 -27.07 29.75 -4.63
CA ALA A 4 -27.24 29.56 -6.07
C ALA A 4 -27.19 28.07 -6.42
N VAL A 5 -28.33 27.54 -6.86
CA VAL A 5 -28.49 26.22 -7.47
C VAL A 5 -27.98 26.32 -8.91
N ILE A 6 -26.98 25.53 -9.27
CA ILE A 6 -26.55 25.35 -10.66
C ILE A 6 -26.98 23.95 -11.10
N GLU A 7 -28.17 23.88 -11.67
CA GLU A 7 -28.62 22.77 -12.53
C GLU A 7 -28.50 23.23 -13.98
N SER A 8 -27.69 22.52 -14.77
CA SER A 8 -27.69 22.50 -16.24
C SER A 8 -26.44 21.71 -16.70
N ARG A 9 -26.44 20.83 -17.69
CA ARG A 9 -27.41 20.46 -18.73
C ARG A 9 -26.82 19.30 -19.55
N VAL A 10 -27.74 18.52 -20.13
CA VAL A 10 -27.69 17.89 -21.47
C VAL A 10 -26.77 16.68 -21.68
N ASN A 11 -27.43 15.51 -21.68
CA ASN A 11 -27.02 14.29 -22.36
C ASN A 11 -27.05 14.49 -23.88
N GLY A 12 -25.87 14.58 -24.50
CA GLY A 12 -25.71 14.47 -25.95
C GLY A 12 -25.69 13.01 -26.38
N TYR A 13 -26.78 12.53 -26.97
CA TYR A 13 -26.81 11.27 -27.73
C TYR A 13 -26.07 11.49 -29.06
N ILE A 14 -24.88 10.91 -29.19
CA ILE A 14 -24.15 10.88 -30.46
C ILE A 14 -24.57 9.59 -31.18
N SER A 15 -25.44 9.74 -32.18
CA SER A 15 -25.84 8.68 -33.10
C SER A 15 -24.63 8.31 -33.96
N SER A 16 -24.08 7.12 -33.75
CA SER A 16 -22.91 6.61 -34.47
C SER A 16 -23.37 5.81 -35.69
N SER A 17 -23.48 6.49 -36.83
CA SER A 17 -23.69 5.85 -38.13
C SER A 17 -22.45 5.07 -38.53
N ALA A 18 -22.58 3.74 -38.58
CA ALA A 18 -21.56 2.84 -39.09
C ALA A 18 -21.42 3.03 -40.61
N GLN A 19 -20.35 3.68 -41.06
CA GLN A 19 -19.95 3.66 -42.46
C GLN A 19 -19.18 2.37 -42.75
N ILE A 20 -19.78 1.53 -43.58
CA ILE A 20 -19.18 0.33 -44.16
C ILE A 20 -18.18 0.80 -45.22
N VAL A 21 -16.88 0.68 -44.93
CA VAL A 21 -15.82 0.96 -45.91
C VAL A 21 -15.52 -0.34 -46.69
N PRO A 22 -15.59 -0.33 -48.03
CA PRO A 22 -15.26 -1.50 -48.84
C PRO A 22 -13.75 -1.80 -48.79
N ARG A 23 -13.42 -3.08 -48.58
CA ARG A 23 -12.07 -3.64 -48.49
C ARG A 23 -11.44 -3.69 -49.90
N PRO A 24 -10.38 -2.93 -50.21
CA PRO A 24 -9.68 -3.06 -51.48
C PRO A 24 -8.89 -4.39 -51.49
N SER A 25 -9.27 -5.25 -52.42
CA SER A 25 -8.57 -6.49 -52.76
C SER A 25 -7.60 -6.20 -53.90
N SER A 26 -6.31 -6.13 -53.61
CA SER A 26 -5.28 -6.21 -54.64
C SER A 26 -3.92 -6.56 -54.01
N LEU A 27 -3.58 -7.84 -54.11
CA LEU A 27 -2.25 -8.39 -53.91
C LEU A 27 -1.42 -8.16 -55.19
N PRO A 28 -0.25 -7.53 -55.11
CA PRO A 28 0.80 -7.77 -56.08
C PRO A 28 1.67 -8.95 -55.63
N SER A 29 1.58 -10.04 -56.39
CA SER A 29 2.60 -11.10 -56.42
C SER A 29 3.91 -10.51 -56.95
N GLY A 30 4.81 -10.18 -56.04
CA GLY A 30 6.16 -9.70 -56.33
C GLY A 30 7.21 -10.68 -55.81
N THR A 31 7.86 -11.35 -56.74
CA THR A 31 8.90 -12.36 -56.56
C THR A 31 10.27 -11.70 -56.26
N SER A 32 10.96 -12.16 -55.21
CA SER A 32 12.42 -12.00 -54.94
C SER A 32 12.97 -10.58 -54.70
N PRO A 33 14.11 -10.38 -53.99
CA PRO A 33 15.20 -11.33 -53.73
C PRO A 33 15.58 -11.53 -52.25
N GLU A 34 16.03 -12.75 -52.00
CA GLU A 34 16.95 -13.19 -50.95
C GLU A 34 17.98 -12.11 -50.59
N MET A 35 17.74 -11.39 -49.50
CA MET A 35 18.65 -10.40 -48.94
C MET A 35 18.83 -10.73 -47.46
N HIS A 36 19.92 -11.44 -47.19
CA HIS A 36 20.58 -11.57 -45.90
C HIS A 36 19.64 -11.73 -44.71
N ALA A 37 19.35 -12.99 -44.39
CA ALA A 37 18.94 -13.40 -43.06
C ALA A 37 20.00 -12.93 -42.05
N LEU A 38 19.89 -11.67 -41.61
CA LEU A 38 20.42 -11.22 -40.35
C LEU A 38 19.74 -12.13 -39.35
N SER A 39 20.48 -13.13 -38.88
CA SER A 39 20.10 -14.04 -37.82
C SER A 39 19.55 -13.18 -36.69
N GLU A 40 18.22 -13.08 -36.66
CA GLU A 40 17.42 -12.45 -35.64
C GLU A 40 17.72 -13.31 -34.42
N THR A 41 18.83 -12.93 -33.76
CA THR A 41 19.38 -13.62 -32.61
C THR A 41 18.30 -13.40 -31.58
N THR A 42 17.39 -14.36 -31.53
CA THR A 42 16.20 -14.33 -30.69
C THR A 42 16.77 -14.47 -29.30
N GLU A 43 17.21 -13.35 -28.75
CA GLU A 43 17.91 -13.25 -27.49
C GLU A 43 16.91 -13.78 -26.49
N GLN A 44 17.12 -15.04 -26.10
CA GLN A 44 16.17 -15.81 -25.33
C GLN A 44 16.09 -15.11 -23.97
N VAL A 45 15.10 -14.23 -23.82
CA VAL A 45 14.96 -13.36 -22.66
C VAL A 45 14.82 -14.26 -21.44
N ARG A 46 15.90 -14.41 -20.67
CA ARG A 46 15.91 -15.23 -19.47
C ARG A 46 14.93 -14.64 -18.48
N VAL A 47 13.78 -15.28 -18.34
CA VAL A 47 12.75 -14.88 -17.38
C VAL A 47 13.31 -15.03 -15.97
N VAL A 48 13.29 -13.94 -15.21
CA VAL A 48 13.69 -13.92 -13.79
C VAL A 48 12.58 -14.57 -12.98
N PRO A 49 12.83 -15.73 -12.34
CA PRO A 49 11.80 -16.44 -11.60
C PRO A 49 11.36 -15.65 -10.37
N LYS A 50 10.11 -15.88 -9.95
CA LYS A 50 9.60 -15.35 -8.70
C LYS A 50 10.31 -16.04 -7.52
N PRO A 51 10.86 -15.31 -6.54
CA PRO A 51 11.50 -15.93 -5.39
C PRO A 51 10.49 -16.69 -4.54
N SER A 52 10.88 -17.86 -4.01
CA SER A 52 9.99 -18.68 -3.16
C SER A 52 9.80 -18.10 -1.76
N SER A 53 10.80 -17.33 -1.28
CA SER A 53 10.78 -16.76 0.06
C SER A 53 9.72 -15.67 0.20
N LYS A 54 8.94 -15.74 1.27
CA LYS A 54 7.93 -14.73 1.62
C LYS A 54 8.52 -13.55 2.43
N ALA A 55 9.82 -13.56 2.71
CA ALA A 55 10.44 -12.60 3.61
C ALA A 55 10.56 -11.21 2.94
N PRO A 56 9.88 -10.16 3.46
CA PRO A 56 9.73 -8.87 2.80
C PRO A 56 11.06 -8.11 2.57
N GLY A 57 12.10 -8.38 3.38
CA GLY A 57 13.41 -7.73 3.23
C GLY A 57 14.27 -8.30 2.09
N VAL A 58 14.02 -9.55 1.69
CA VAL A 58 14.89 -10.24 0.73
C VAL A 58 14.62 -9.78 -0.70
N PHE A 59 13.45 -9.19 -0.96
CA PHE A 59 13.01 -8.85 -2.32
C PHE A 59 13.81 -7.75 -3.01
N ASN A 60 14.39 -6.81 -2.25
CA ASN A 60 15.28 -5.80 -2.84
C ASN A 60 16.54 -6.44 -3.43
N HIS A 61 16.95 -7.63 -2.97
CA HIS A 61 18.08 -8.36 -3.53
C HIS A 61 17.73 -9.14 -4.82
N TYR A 62 16.45 -9.31 -5.13
CA TYR A 62 15.99 -10.01 -6.34
C TYR A 62 15.72 -9.06 -7.51
N ILE A 63 15.66 -7.75 -7.27
CA ILE A 63 15.72 -6.76 -8.33
C ILE A 63 17.17 -6.68 -8.79
N ARG A 64 17.41 -6.84 -10.09
CA ARG A 64 18.76 -6.76 -10.61
C ARG A 64 19.31 -5.33 -10.43
N PRO A 65 20.60 -5.16 -10.13
CA PRO A 65 21.19 -3.82 -9.94
C PRO A 65 20.93 -2.87 -11.11
N GLU A 66 20.92 -3.40 -12.34
CA GLU A 66 20.67 -2.63 -13.56
C GLU A 66 19.24 -2.04 -13.63
N ASP A 67 18.27 -2.68 -12.97
CA ASP A 67 16.87 -2.29 -12.99
C ASP A 67 16.47 -1.40 -11.80
N GLU A 68 17.37 -1.20 -10.83
CA GLU A 68 17.05 -0.53 -9.57
C GLU A 68 16.56 0.91 -9.81
N LYS A 69 17.19 1.65 -10.72
CA LYS A 69 16.77 3.02 -11.07
C LYS A 69 15.34 3.05 -11.63
N GLU A 70 15.03 2.14 -12.54
CA GLU A 70 13.69 2.01 -13.11
C GLU A 70 12.68 1.52 -12.05
N PHE A 71 13.10 0.67 -11.12
CA PHE A 71 12.27 0.23 -10.01
C PHE A 71 11.87 1.38 -9.10
N GLN A 72 12.80 2.30 -8.81
CA GLN A 72 12.48 3.52 -8.03
C GLN A 72 11.45 4.40 -8.74
N ARG A 73 11.61 4.62 -10.06
CA ARG A 73 10.65 5.39 -10.89
C ARG A 73 9.28 4.71 -10.92
N MET A 74 9.27 3.40 -11.16
CA MET A 74 8.07 2.57 -11.15
C MET A 74 7.32 2.66 -9.80
N LYS A 75 8.02 2.63 -8.67
CA LYS A 75 7.40 2.81 -7.34
C LYS A 75 6.71 4.17 -7.20
N ALA A 76 7.31 5.26 -7.69
CA ALA A 76 6.70 6.57 -7.65
C ALA A 76 5.41 6.62 -8.49
N PHE A 77 5.47 6.11 -9.72
CA PHE A 77 4.30 6.03 -10.61
C PHE A 77 3.20 5.10 -10.06
N MET A 78 3.57 3.95 -9.49
CA MET A 78 2.61 3.07 -8.85
C MET A 78 1.90 3.73 -7.68
N ARG A 79 2.58 4.56 -6.87
CA ARG A 79 1.95 5.26 -5.76
C ARG A 79 0.85 6.20 -6.22
N SER A 80 1.05 6.94 -7.32
CA SER A 80 0.00 7.81 -7.86
C SER A 80 -1.19 6.98 -8.35
N LEU A 81 -0.95 5.93 -9.14
CA LEU A 81 -2.02 5.06 -9.64
C LEU A 81 -2.81 4.36 -8.52
N MET A 82 -2.12 3.86 -7.49
CA MET A 82 -2.78 3.20 -6.36
C MET A 82 -3.64 4.18 -5.56
N THR A 83 -3.22 5.43 -5.43
CA THR A 83 -3.98 6.47 -4.70
C THR A 83 -5.21 6.89 -5.50
N GLU A 84 -5.10 6.97 -6.83
CA GLU A 84 -6.18 7.37 -7.73
C GLU A 84 -7.23 6.27 -7.91
N ARG A 85 -6.81 5.01 -8.03
CA ARG A 85 -7.66 3.93 -8.57
C ARG A 85 -8.01 2.81 -7.60
N LEU A 86 -7.30 2.67 -6.47
CA LEU A 86 -7.55 1.59 -5.52
C LEU A 86 -8.13 2.12 -4.21
N ASP A 87 -8.99 1.32 -3.59
CA ASP A 87 -9.52 1.66 -2.28
C ASP A 87 -8.50 1.34 -1.19
N ILE A 88 -7.91 2.40 -0.64
CA ILE A 88 -6.85 2.33 0.36
C ILE A 88 -7.34 1.72 1.70
N LYS A 89 -8.66 1.60 1.91
CA LYS A 89 -9.24 0.92 3.09
C LYS A 89 -9.08 -0.60 3.01
N HIS A 90 -9.02 -1.15 1.80
CA HIS A 90 -8.93 -2.59 1.57
C HIS A 90 -7.49 -3.08 1.47
N THR A 91 -7.26 -4.35 1.78
CA THR A 91 -5.95 -4.96 1.59
C THR A 91 -5.69 -5.22 0.10
N TRP A 92 -4.42 -5.30 -0.32
CA TRP A 92 -4.07 -5.57 -1.73
C TRP A 92 -4.74 -6.83 -2.29
N SER A 93 -4.92 -7.88 -1.49
CA SER A 93 -5.58 -9.11 -1.92
C SER A 93 -7.10 -8.97 -2.07
N CYS A 94 -7.71 -8.03 -1.35
CA CYS A 94 -9.15 -7.77 -1.37
C CYS A 94 -9.57 -6.75 -2.44
N GLN A 95 -8.64 -6.16 -3.19
CA GLN A 95 -8.97 -5.27 -4.30
C GLN A 95 -9.58 -6.07 -5.45
N ASP A 96 -10.44 -5.42 -6.25
CA ASP A 96 -10.94 -5.96 -7.51
C ASP A 96 -9.75 -6.44 -8.37
N SER A 97 -9.80 -7.72 -8.80
CA SER A 97 -8.76 -8.31 -9.65
C SER A 97 -8.62 -7.56 -10.97
N ARG A 98 -9.72 -7.09 -11.57
CA ARG A 98 -9.70 -6.36 -12.85
C ARG A 98 -8.96 -5.04 -12.72
N ILE A 99 -9.14 -4.32 -11.62
CA ILE A 99 -8.46 -3.04 -11.39
C ILE A 99 -6.96 -3.29 -11.15
N ARG A 100 -6.60 -4.33 -10.39
CA ARG A 100 -5.20 -4.71 -10.19
C ARG A 100 -4.52 -5.11 -11.50
N ASP A 101 -5.18 -5.91 -12.33
CA ASP A 101 -4.63 -6.36 -13.61
C ASP A 101 -4.43 -5.18 -14.57
N ARG A 102 -5.37 -4.22 -14.60
CA ARG A 102 -5.20 -2.96 -15.36
C ARG A 102 -4.02 -2.15 -14.84
N LEU A 103 -3.89 -1.98 -13.52
CA LEU A 103 -2.75 -1.28 -12.92
C LEU A 103 -1.42 -1.94 -13.32
N ILE A 104 -1.34 -3.27 -13.25
CA ILE A 104 -0.13 -4.00 -13.65
C ILE A 104 0.18 -3.79 -15.13
N LYS A 105 -0.84 -3.86 -16.00
CA LYS A 105 -0.69 -3.61 -17.44
C LYS A 105 -0.18 -2.20 -17.72
N ASP A 106 -0.74 -1.19 -17.07
CA ASP A 106 -0.32 0.21 -17.26
C ASP A 106 1.13 0.43 -16.81
N VAL A 107 1.52 -0.20 -15.69
CA VAL A 107 2.90 -0.14 -15.21
C VAL A 107 3.85 -0.88 -16.18
N LEU A 108 3.47 -2.05 -16.70
CA LEU A 108 4.28 -2.78 -17.69
C LEU A 108 4.35 -2.08 -19.06
N HIS A 109 3.34 -1.28 -19.39
CA HIS A 109 3.35 -0.45 -20.59
C HIS A 109 4.37 0.69 -20.43
N ARG A 110 4.36 1.37 -19.26
CA ARG A 110 5.29 2.47 -18.97
C ARG A 110 6.73 2.01 -18.68
N TYR A 111 6.89 0.86 -18.04
CA TYR A 111 8.16 0.30 -17.58
C TYR A 111 8.36 -1.12 -18.13
N PRO A 112 8.69 -1.26 -19.43
CA PRO A 112 8.80 -2.56 -20.10
C PRO A 112 9.93 -3.44 -19.55
N VAL A 113 10.92 -2.84 -18.86
CA VAL A 113 12.02 -3.58 -18.19
C VAL A 113 11.52 -4.66 -17.24
N PHE A 114 10.31 -4.51 -16.67
CA PHE A 114 9.73 -5.48 -15.76
C PHE A 114 9.08 -6.70 -16.45
N ARG A 115 8.99 -6.72 -17.79
CA ARG A 115 8.46 -7.88 -18.54
C ARG A 115 9.32 -9.12 -18.42
N LYS A 116 10.62 -8.96 -18.16
CA LYS A 116 11.55 -10.08 -17.93
C LYS A 116 11.34 -10.78 -16.59
N TYR A 117 10.53 -10.22 -15.68
CA TYR A 117 10.23 -10.85 -14.40
C TYR A 117 8.95 -11.69 -14.51
N GLN A 118 9.02 -12.93 -14.04
CA GLN A 118 7.88 -13.86 -14.07
C GLN A 118 6.64 -13.22 -13.42
N ASP A 119 5.51 -13.26 -14.14
CA ASP A 119 4.21 -12.70 -13.71
C ASP A 119 4.27 -11.22 -13.24
N ALA A 120 5.29 -10.48 -13.69
CA ALA A 120 5.59 -9.14 -13.21
C ALA A 120 5.59 -9.05 -11.66
N TRP A 121 6.17 -10.07 -11.00
CA TRP A 121 6.15 -10.19 -9.54
C TRP A 121 6.64 -8.95 -8.77
N PRO A 122 7.61 -8.12 -9.26
CA PRO A 122 8.04 -6.91 -8.57
C PRO A 122 6.89 -5.91 -8.36
N ILE A 123 6.04 -5.75 -9.37
CA ILE A 123 4.90 -4.83 -9.37
C ILE A 123 3.89 -5.30 -8.33
N GLY A 124 3.44 -6.56 -8.44
CA GLY A 124 2.45 -7.12 -7.51
C GLY A 124 2.95 -7.19 -6.07
N LEU A 125 4.24 -7.40 -5.87
CA LEU A 125 4.86 -7.38 -4.54
C LEU A 125 4.89 -5.98 -3.95
N TYR A 126 5.33 -4.98 -4.72
CA TYR A 126 5.36 -3.60 -4.26
C TYR A 126 3.98 -3.14 -3.79
N GLY A 127 2.93 -3.45 -4.58
CA GLY A 127 1.54 -3.19 -4.19
C GLY A 127 1.17 -3.79 -2.83
N ARG A 128 1.50 -5.07 -2.59
CA ARG A 128 1.28 -5.73 -1.29
C ARG A 128 1.99 -5.03 -0.14
N MET A 129 3.27 -4.69 -0.33
CA MET A 129 4.07 -4.04 0.71
C MET A 129 3.57 -2.63 1.02
N HIS A 130 3.23 -1.86 -0.01
CA HIS A 130 2.75 -0.50 0.13
C HIS A 130 1.45 -0.46 0.98
N PHE A 131 0.46 -1.29 0.63
CA PHE A 131 -0.79 -1.41 1.41
C PHE A 131 -0.59 -1.95 2.83
N LYS A 132 0.41 -2.83 3.05
CA LYS A 132 0.79 -3.26 4.40
C LYS A 132 1.34 -2.07 5.20
N GLY A 133 2.20 -1.25 4.60
CA GLY A 133 2.76 -0.04 5.21
C GLY A 133 1.70 0.99 5.58
N LEU A 134 0.73 1.25 4.68
CA LEU A 134 -0.37 2.20 4.94
C LEU A 134 -1.22 1.78 6.15
N ARG A 135 -1.55 0.50 6.26
CA ARG A 135 -2.26 -0.03 7.44
C ARG A 135 -1.45 0.10 8.72
N TYR A 136 -0.15 -0.19 8.67
CA TYR A 136 0.72 -0.04 9.83
C TYR A 136 0.79 1.44 10.29
N LYS A 137 0.96 2.38 9.34
CA LYS A 137 0.92 3.82 9.63
C LYS A 137 -0.40 4.22 10.29
N LYS A 138 -1.55 3.77 9.75
CA LYS A 138 -2.89 4.02 10.32
C LYS A 138 -3.00 3.52 11.77
N HIS A 139 -2.60 2.28 12.03
CA HIS A 139 -2.63 1.73 13.39
C HIS A 139 -1.73 2.50 14.35
N ARG A 140 -0.54 2.93 13.90
CA ARG A 140 0.38 3.70 14.72
C ARG A 140 -0.19 5.08 15.08
N VAL A 141 -0.79 5.79 14.12
CA VAL A 141 -1.42 7.09 14.39
C VAL A 141 -2.61 6.94 15.35
N LEU A 142 -3.44 5.91 15.19
CA LEU A 142 -4.52 5.63 16.12
C LEU A 142 -4.02 5.37 17.54
N LYS A 143 -2.96 4.55 17.70
CA LYS A 143 -2.34 4.31 19.01
C LYS A 143 -1.81 5.59 19.65
N THR A 144 -1.09 6.43 18.89
CA THR A 144 -0.55 7.70 19.41
C THR A 144 -1.66 8.68 19.77
N SER A 145 -2.71 8.80 18.96
CA SER A 145 -3.86 9.66 19.27
C SER A 145 -4.59 9.22 20.54
N ARG A 146 -4.72 7.91 20.77
CA ARG A 146 -5.31 7.35 21.99
C ARG A 146 -4.44 7.62 23.23
N ALA A 147 -3.11 7.50 23.12
CA ALA A 147 -2.21 7.82 24.22
C ALA A 147 -2.33 9.30 24.64
N ARG A 148 -2.33 10.22 23.66
CA ARG A 148 -2.50 11.66 23.91
C ARG A 148 -3.86 12.02 24.50
N ALA A 149 -4.93 11.37 24.04
CA ALA A 149 -6.27 11.60 24.58
C ALA A 149 -6.37 11.16 26.06
N LEU A 150 -5.57 10.16 26.49
CA LEU A 150 -5.51 9.74 27.89
C LEU A 150 -4.64 10.70 28.73
N GLU A 151 -3.55 11.22 28.18
CA GLU A 151 -2.69 12.20 28.86
C GLU A 151 -3.41 13.55 29.06
N GLY A 152 -4.17 14.01 28.05
CA GLY A 152 -4.93 15.28 28.10
C GLY A 152 -6.11 15.32 29.07
N CYS A 153 -6.50 14.18 29.67
CA CYS A 153 -7.53 14.12 30.72
C CYS A 153 -6.96 14.18 32.14
N SER A 154 -5.64 14.33 32.32
CA SER A 154 -5.02 14.36 33.66
C SER A 154 -4.95 15.76 34.30
N ASP A 155 -5.26 16.84 33.59
CA ASP A 155 -5.04 18.22 34.07
C ASP A 155 -6.18 18.85 34.89
N THR A 156 -7.26 18.12 35.17
CA THR A 156 -8.34 18.62 36.06
C THR A 156 -8.71 17.69 37.20
N LEU A 157 -8.02 16.54 37.32
CA LEU A 157 -8.04 15.81 38.58
C LEU A 157 -6.98 16.44 39.48
N ARG A 158 -7.43 17.43 40.26
CA ARG A 158 -6.82 17.74 41.56
C ARG A 158 -6.37 16.42 42.20
N PRO A 159 -5.19 16.36 42.84
CA PRO A 159 -4.75 15.16 43.52
C PRO A 159 -5.91 14.64 44.37
N VAL A 160 -6.55 13.55 43.95
CA VAL A 160 -7.55 12.90 44.78
C VAL A 160 -6.73 12.40 45.96
N PRO A 161 -6.97 12.91 47.18
CA PRO A 161 -6.21 12.49 48.34
C PRO A 161 -6.27 10.97 48.38
N ASN A 162 -5.09 10.39 48.34
CA ASN A 162 -4.86 8.96 48.30
C ASN A 162 -5.41 8.31 49.57
N TRP A 163 -6.71 8.01 49.59
CA TRP A 163 -7.37 7.26 50.66
C TRP A 163 -6.96 5.78 50.68
N ARG A 164 -6.14 5.34 49.71
CA ARG A 164 -5.66 3.96 49.60
C ARG A 164 -4.23 3.74 50.10
N SER A 165 -3.55 4.78 50.60
CA SER A 165 -2.25 4.65 51.25
C SER A 165 -2.31 4.29 52.73
N SER A 166 -3.50 4.09 53.32
CA SER A 166 -3.64 3.74 54.74
C SER A 166 -3.73 2.24 55.04
N ARG A 167 -3.51 1.32 54.09
CA ARG A 167 -3.69 -0.13 54.33
C ARG A 167 -2.46 -1.01 54.09
N LEU A 168 -1.24 -0.46 54.13
CA LEU A 168 0.00 -1.26 54.05
C LEU A 168 1.06 -0.91 55.11
N GLN A 169 0.66 -0.42 56.29
CA GLN A 169 1.55 -0.38 57.46
C GLN A 169 1.18 -1.41 58.54
N ALA A 170 0.59 -2.55 58.16
CA ALA A 170 0.45 -3.67 59.08
C ALA A 170 0.75 -4.98 58.35
N ARG A 171 1.67 -5.76 58.94
CA ARG A 171 2.27 -7.03 58.49
C ARG A 171 3.53 -6.80 57.66
N GLY A 172 4.73 -6.82 58.24
CA GLY A 172 5.19 -7.78 59.24
C GLY A 172 5.97 -8.85 58.51
N VAL A 173 7.28 -8.83 58.76
CA VAL A 173 8.29 -9.85 58.46
C VAL A 173 7.70 -11.26 58.59
N HIS A 174 7.82 -12.10 57.57
CA HIS A 174 8.03 -13.53 57.78
C HIS A 174 8.68 -14.21 56.57
N THR A 175 9.54 -15.13 56.95
CA THR A 175 10.58 -15.90 56.27
C THR A 175 10.11 -16.84 55.16
N ASP A 176 11.08 -17.15 54.30
CA ASP A 176 11.22 -18.34 53.45
C ASP A 176 10.35 -19.54 53.84
N THR A 177 9.61 -20.09 52.88
CA THR A 177 9.36 -21.53 52.81
C THR A 177 9.07 -21.95 51.36
N ARG A 178 10.05 -22.62 50.76
CA ARG A 178 9.93 -23.51 49.60
C ARG A 178 8.86 -24.57 49.88
N ARG A 179 7.78 -24.62 49.09
CA ARG A 179 6.98 -25.85 48.94
C ARG A 179 6.19 -25.90 47.64
N GLU A 180 6.02 -27.14 47.21
CA GLU A 180 5.66 -27.65 45.90
C GLU A 180 4.28 -27.26 45.40
N ALA A 181 4.16 -27.32 44.07
CA ALA A 181 2.93 -27.15 43.32
C ALA A 181 1.91 -28.26 43.60
N PRO A 182 0.62 -27.91 43.74
CA PRO A 182 -0.46 -28.82 43.43
C PRO A 182 -1.10 -28.46 42.09
N ALA A 183 -1.29 -29.49 41.27
CA ALA A 183 -2.28 -29.51 40.20
C ALA A 183 -3.69 -29.43 40.82
N GLY A 184 -4.57 -28.61 40.24
CA GLY A 184 -6.00 -28.74 40.50
C GLY A 184 -6.84 -27.46 40.42
N SER A 185 -7.76 -27.49 39.44
CA SER A 185 -9.15 -27.05 39.56
C SER A 185 -9.53 -25.57 39.40
N GLY A 186 -10.28 -25.32 38.32
CA GLY A 186 -11.65 -24.78 38.42
C GLY A 186 -11.79 -23.30 38.80
N GLY A 187 -11.39 -22.38 37.91
CA GLY A 187 -11.56 -20.94 38.08
C GLY A 187 -12.64 -20.33 37.19
N SER A 188 -13.80 -20.11 37.79
CA SER A 188 -15.00 -19.40 37.33
C SER A 188 -14.81 -18.28 36.29
N LEU A 189 -15.57 -18.37 35.19
CA LEU A 189 -15.73 -17.35 34.16
C LEU A 189 -16.43 -16.10 34.74
N SER A 190 -15.63 -15.15 35.20
CA SER A 190 -16.05 -13.78 35.50
C SER A 190 -16.56 -13.11 34.21
N LYS A 191 -17.88 -12.96 34.10
CA LYS A 191 -18.56 -12.10 33.12
C LYS A 191 -18.15 -10.65 33.35
N CYS A 192 -17.18 -10.17 32.58
CA CYS A 192 -16.92 -8.75 32.44
C CYS A 192 -18.15 -8.08 31.79
N PRO A 193 -18.75 -7.04 32.39
CA PRO A 193 -19.79 -6.27 31.73
C PRO A 193 -19.20 -5.66 30.46
N HIS A 194 -19.92 -5.84 29.35
CA HIS A 194 -19.59 -5.27 28.05
C HIS A 194 -19.44 -3.76 28.17
N ALA A 195 -18.20 -3.30 28.36
CA ALA A 195 -17.81 -1.93 28.13
C ALA A 195 -18.13 -1.64 26.66
N ARG A 196 -19.22 -0.89 26.43
CA ARG A 196 -19.59 -0.36 25.12
C ARG A 196 -18.36 0.36 24.59
N SER A 197 -17.71 -0.25 23.60
CA SER A 197 -16.59 0.37 22.91
C SER A 197 -17.14 1.63 22.27
N ALA A 198 -16.82 2.79 22.85
CA ALA A 198 -17.05 4.06 22.22
C ALA A 198 -16.34 4.00 20.87
N THR A 199 -17.11 3.85 19.80
CA THR A 199 -16.62 3.99 18.43
C THR A 199 -16.25 5.45 18.27
N VAL A 200 -15.02 5.79 18.64
CA VAL A 200 -14.43 7.09 18.33
C VAL A 200 -14.45 7.17 16.80
N ALA A 201 -15.31 8.03 16.27
CA ALA A 201 -15.34 8.35 14.85
C ALA A 201 -13.98 8.92 14.48
N VAL A 202 -13.11 8.07 13.93
CA VAL A 202 -11.80 8.46 13.44
C VAL A 202 -12.05 9.38 12.25
N SER A 203 -11.86 10.68 12.46
CA SER A 203 -12.05 11.72 11.46
C SER A 203 -11.21 11.41 10.21
N SER A 204 -11.87 11.42 9.04
CA SER A 204 -11.26 11.19 7.72
C SER A 204 -10.04 12.07 7.44
N LYS A 205 -9.96 13.24 8.10
CA LYS A 205 -8.87 14.23 7.93
C LYS A 205 -7.46 13.69 8.23
N VAL A 206 -7.34 12.69 9.10
CA VAL A 206 -6.04 12.07 9.40
C VAL A 206 -5.47 11.32 8.18
N TYR A 207 -6.35 10.86 7.30
CA TYR A 207 -5.93 10.15 6.09
C TYR A 207 -5.31 11.10 5.06
N ASP A 208 -5.96 12.24 4.84
CA ASP A 208 -5.47 13.28 3.93
C ASP A 208 -4.09 13.79 4.40
N ASP A 209 -3.89 14.03 5.70
CA ASP A 209 -2.59 14.47 6.23
C ASP A 209 -1.44 13.46 6.03
N ILE A 210 -1.72 12.15 6.12
CA ILE A 210 -0.70 11.11 5.91
C ILE A 210 -0.36 10.99 4.42
N VAL A 211 -1.36 11.08 3.54
CA VAL A 211 -1.18 11.02 2.08
C VAL A 211 -0.47 12.29 1.58
N SER A 212 -0.83 13.46 2.09
CA SER A 212 -0.22 14.75 1.72
C SER A 212 1.25 14.88 2.17
N ARG A 213 1.65 14.24 3.28
CA ARG A 213 3.05 14.25 3.72
C ARG A 213 3.99 13.43 2.83
N ASP A 214 3.51 12.34 2.24
CA ASP A 214 4.30 11.48 1.33
C ASP A 214 4.33 12.01 -0.13
N ALA A 215 3.51 13.02 -0.45
CA ALA A 215 3.46 13.66 -1.77
C ALA A 215 4.59 14.68 -2.00
N ARG A 216 5.35 15.05 -0.96
CA ARG A 216 6.61 15.79 -1.12
C ARG A 216 7.68 14.84 -1.64
N GLN A 217 7.66 14.60 -2.95
CA GLN A 217 8.77 13.95 -3.65
C GLN A 217 10.07 14.72 -3.35
N PRO A 218 11.20 14.05 -3.12
CA PRO A 218 12.48 14.71 -3.26
C PRO A 218 12.54 15.20 -4.72
N GLU A 219 12.67 16.52 -4.91
CA GLU A 219 12.91 17.04 -6.24
C GLU A 219 14.12 16.29 -6.81
N LEU A 220 13.91 15.63 -7.93
CA LEU A 220 14.98 15.08 -8.74
C LEU A 220 15.87 16.25 -9.12
N ILE A 221 16.94 16.45 -8.35
CA ILE A 221 18.01 17.37 -8.69
C ILE A 221 18.44 16.96 -10.11
N PRO A 222 18.28 17.82 -11.12
CA PRO A 222 18.70 17.49 -12.47
C PRO A 222 20.21 17.16 -12.42
N PRO A 223 20.68 16.15 -13.15
CA PRO A 223 22.10 15.85 -13.21
C PRO A 223 22.80 17.11 -13.73
N SER A 224 23.56 17.77 -12.86
CA SER A 224 24.44 18.87 -13.21
C SER A 224 25.35 18.40 -14.34
N GLY A 225 25.24 19.07 -15.49
CA GLY A 225 25.92 18.69 -16.71
C GLY A 225 27.42 18.52 -16.49
N PHE A 226 27.92 17.34 -16.86
CA PHE A 226 29.29 17.22 -17.33
C PHE A 226 29.35 17.94 -18.67
N TYR A 227 29.81 19.19 -18.65
CA TYR A 227 30.39 19.81 -19.82
C TYR A 227 31.78 19.20 -19.98
N GLU A 228 31.99 18.50 -21.09
CA GLU A 228 33.31 18.11 -21.57
C GLU A 228 34.13 19.36 -21.89
N GLY A 229 35.40 19.30 -21.51
CA GLY A 229 36.50 20.14 -21.97
C GLY A 229 37.75 19.27 -22.02
#